data_AF-A0A955VN99-F1
#
_entry.id   AF-A0A955VN99-F1
#
_cell.length_a   1.000
_cell.length_b   1.000
_cell.length_c   1.000
_cell.angle_alpha   90.00
_cell.angle_beta   90.00
_cell.angle_gamma   90.00
#
_symmetry.space_group_name_H-M   'P 1'
#
loop_
_entity.id
_entity.type
_entity.pdbx_description
1 polymer ?
#
loop_
_entity_poly.entity_id
_entity_poly.type
_entity_poly.pdbx_seq_one_letter_code
_entity_poly.pdbx_strand_id
1 'polypeptide(L)'
;MNNRDVAAIFEEMAALTEILGGDPFRIRSFHRIAKVILSLGEPLSQLLSQGRLASYPGLGTGALNRIKQIQISGSCAEHQRLLQQIPRSVIGLLELRGVGTKLVRTLSQQLGIESVDELERDLANGASGRTAVLGVPTHEMLRSAVAHFRRSIAPLTIAEAETIGIELRDALATQPNVVQIQLAGSLRRGKELIGDLDLLVA
;
A
#
# COMPACT_ATOMS: atom_id res chain seq x y z
N MET A 1 11.94 -5.71 14.98
CA MET A 1 10.77 -5.89 14.08
C MET A 1 10.38 -7.35 14.03
N ASN A 2 9.10 -7.65 13.83
CA ASN A 2 8.63 -9.03 13.68
C ASN A 2 8.87 -9.54 12.23
N ASN A 3 8.64 -10.83 11.99
CA ASN A 3 8.88 -11.45 10.68
C ASN A 3 8.00 -10.84 9.57
N ARG A 4 6.74 -10.49 9.88
CA ARG A 4 5.80 -9.91 8.91
C ARG A 4 6.26 -8.52 8.47
N ASP A 5 6.75 -7.69 9.39
CA ASP A 5 7.24 -6.35 9.05
C ASP A 5 8.40 -6.41 8.07
N VAL A 6 9.35 -7.34 8.30
CA VAL A 6 10.51 -7.51 7.40
C VAL A 6 10.08 -8.07 6.05
N ALA A 7 9.17 -9.06 6.04
CA ALA A 7 8.65 -9.61 4.80
C ALA A 7 7.90 -8.55 3.98
N ALA A 8 7.13 -7.67 4.62
CA ALA A 8 6.41 -6.58 3.96
C ALA A 8 7.37 -5.63 3.22
N ILE A 9 8.53 -5.31 3.80
CA ILE A 9 9.53 -4.49 3.12
C ILE A 9 10.09 -5.19 1.87
N PHE A 10 10.29 -6.50 1.91
CA PHE A 10 10.72 -7.24 0.71
C PHE A 10 9.62 -7.29 -0.36
N GLU A 11 8.36 -7.44 0.02
CA GLU A 11 7.22 -7.33 -0.91
C GLU A 11 7.13 -5.93 -1.53
N GLU A 12 7.30 -4.89 -0.73
CA GLU A 12 7.36 -3.51 -1.20
C GLU A 12 8.52 -3.29 -2.18
N MET A 13 9.73 -3.77 -1.85
CA MET A 13 10.87 -3.72 -2.77
C MET A 13 10.60 -4.45 -4.10
N ALA A 14 9.89 -5.58 -4.07
CA ALA A 14 9.49 -6.30 -5.27
C ALA A 14 8.53 -5.45 -6.13
N ALA A 15 7.52 -4.86 -5.50
CA ALA A 15 6.54 -4.00 -6.14
C ALA A 15 7.19 -2.75 -6.76
N LEU A 16 8.05 -2.05 -6.02
CA LEU A 16 8.78 -0.88 -6.50
C LEU A 16 9.70 -1.23 -7.68
N THR A 17 10.41 -2.36 -7.59
CA THR A 17 11.27 -2.83 -8.69
C THR A 17 10.44 -3.16 -9.93
N GLU A 18 9.26 -3.74 -9.77
CA GLU A 18 8.35 -4.05 -10.89
C GLU A 18 7.81 -2.77 -11.55
N ILE A 19 7.40 -1.78 -10.76
CA ILE A 19 6.92 -0.47 -11.26
C ILE A 19 8.01 0.23 -12.07
N LEU A 20 9.26 0.19 -11.61
CA LEU A 20 10.41 0.76 -12.31
C LEU A 20 10.82 -0.05 -13.56
N GLY A 21 10.20 -1.21 -13.81
CA GLY A 21 10.57 -2.09 -14.92
C GLY A 21 11.94 -2.75 -14.73
N GLY A 22 12.36 -2.95 -13.48
CA GLY A 22 13.61 -3.59 -13.12
C GLY A 22 13.65 -5.08 -13.45
N ASP A 23 14.78 -5.71 -13.09
CA ASP A 23 15.08 -7.09 -13.44
C ASP A 23 14.07 -8.12 -12.86
N PRO A 24 13.45 -8.98 -13.68
CA PRO A 24 12.51 -10.00 -13.22
C PRO A 24 13.09 -11.02 -12.24
N PHE A 25 14.40 -11.32 -12.31
CA PHE A 25 15.02 -12.23 -11.34
C PHE A 25 15.09 -11.59 -9.96
N ARG A 26 15.40 -10.29 -9.90
CA ARG A 26 15.42 -9.51 -8.65
C ARG A 26 14.04 -9.43 -8.00
N ILE A 27 12.98 -9.17 -8.79
CA ILE A 27 11.59 -9.17 -8.32
C ILE A 27 11.22 -10.52 -7.70
N ARG A 28 11.47 -11.62 -8.43
CA ARG A 28 11.22 -12.99 -7.92
C ARG A 28 12.04 -13.31 -6.67
N SER A 29 13.27 -12.81 -6.59
CA SER A 29 14.14 -12.99 -5.43
C SER A 29 13.55 -12.34 -4.18
N PHE A 30 13.03 -11.12 -4.28
CA PHE A 30 12.39 -10.44 -3.16
C PHE A 30 11.13 -11.15 -2.66
N HIS A 31 10.22 -11.55 -3.55
CA HIS A 31 9.07 -12.38 -3.17
C HIS A 31 9.49 -13.69 -2.51
N ARG A 32 10.53 -14.35 -3.02
CA ARG A 32 11.06 -15.58 -2.42
C ARG A 32 11.58 -15.34 -1.01
N ILE A 33 12.33 -14.25 -0.80
CA ILE A 33 12.84 -13.88 0.53
C ILE A 33 11.68 -13.62 1.49
N ALA A 34 10.70 -12.80 1.10
CA ALA A 34 9.51 -12.52 1.91
C ALA A 34 8.78 -13.81 2.30
N LYS A 35 8.53 -14.70 1.34
CA LYS A 35 7.89 -16.01 1.57
C LYS A 35 8.67 -16.87 2.56
N VAL A 36 10.00 -16.94 2.43
CA VAL A 36 10.83 -17.70 3.37
C VAL A 36 10.71 -17.11 4.78
N ILE A 37 10.80 -15.78 4.92
CA ILE A 37 10.68 -15.09 6.21
C ILE A 37 9.31 -15.36 6.88
N LEU A 38 8.23 -15.34 6.11
CA LEU A 38 6.88 -15.62 6.62
C LEU A 38 6.69 -17.07 7.05
N SER A 39 7.45 -18.00 6.45
CA SER A 39 7.41 -19.43 6.81
C SER A 39 8.26 -19.80 8.03
N LEU A 40 9.04 -18.86 8.57
CA LEU A 40 9.87 -19.12 9.75
C LEU A 40 8.98 -19.34 10.98
N GLY A 41 9.16 -20.48 11.66
CA GLY A 41 8.49 -20.79 12.94
C GLY A 41 9.10 -20.10 14.16
N GLU A 42 10.27 -19.47 13.99
CA GLU A 42 10.99 -18.74 15.04
C GLU A 42 11.13 -17.24 14.66
N PRO A 43 11.31 -16.33 15.64
CA PRO A 43 11.62 -14.94 15.36
C PRO A 43 12.87 -14.79 14.51
N LEU A 44 12.77 -14.01 13.44
CA LEU A 44 13.85 -13.75 12.50
C LEU A 44 15.07 -13.12 13.19
N SER A 45 14.86 -12.25 14.18
CA SER A 45 15.92 -11.62 14.97
C SER A 45 16.78 -12.66 15.71
N GLN A 46 16.14 -13.67 16.30
CA GLN A 46 16.81 -14.77 17.00
C GLN A 46 17.64 -15.60 16.02
N LEU A 47 17.03 -16.08 14.93
CA LEU A 47 17.74 -16.87 13.91
C LEU A 47 18.89 -16.11 13.25
N LEU A 48 18.76 -14.78 13.12
CA LEU A 48 19.80 -13.91 12.59
C LEU A 48 21.00 -13.79 13.55
N SER A 49 20.75 -13.58 14.85
CA SER A 49 21.81 -13.52 15.87
C SER A 49 22.59 -14.84 15.99
N GLN A 50 21.91 -15.97 15.79
CA GLN A 50 22.50 -17.31 15.85
C GLN A 50 23.18 -17.74 14.55
N GLY A 51 23.16 -16.90 13.50
CA GLY A 51 23.69 -17.25 12.16
C GLY A 51 22.92 -18.35 11.41
N ARG A 52 21.86 -18.90 12.02
CA ARG A 52 21.02 -19.98 11.45
C ARG A 52 20.22 -19.52 10.24
N LEU A 53 20.00 -18.22 10.06
CA LEU A 53 19.26 -17.71 8.90
C LEU A 53 19.93 -18.07 7.55
N ALA A 54 21.26 -18.26 7.54
CA ALA A 54 22.02 -18.60 6.34
C ALA A 54 21.76 -20.02 5.82
N SER A 55 21.22 -20.93 6.64
CA SER A 55 20.89 -22.29 6.23
C SER A 55 19.56 -22.39 5.48
N TYR A 56 18.77 -21.31 5.42
CA TYR A 56 17.46 -21.31 4.77
C TYR A 56 17.58 -21.10 3.26
N PRO A 57 17.07 -22.03 2.43
CA PRO A 57 17.15 -21.92 0.98
C PRO A 57 16.48 -20.65 0.44
N GLY A 58 17.25 -19.81 -0.25
CA GLY A 58 16.78 -18.54 -0.80
C GLY A 58 17.22 -17.30 -0.02
N LEU A 59 17.86 -17.47 1.15
CA LEU A 59 18.45 -16.37 1.92
C LEU A 59 19.98 -16.33 1.73
N GLY A 60 20.41 -15.89 0.56
CA GLY A 60 21.84 -15.67 0.26
C GLY A 60 22.45 -14.48 1.01
N THR A 61 23.76 -14.28 0.88
CA THR A 61 24.52 -13.20 1.55
C THR A 61 23.90 -11.81 1.37
N GLY A 62 23.46 -11.48 0.15
CA GLY A 62 22.79 -10.21 -0.12
C GLY A 62 21.42 -10.06 0.58
N ALA A 63 20.67 -11.15 0.74
CA ALA A 63 19.42 -11.15 1.51
C ALA A 63 19.72 -10.94 3.01
N LEU A 64 20.69 -11.68 3.55
CA LEU A 64 21.10 -11.55 4.96
C LEU A 64 21.55 -10.14 5.32
N ASN A 65 22.33 -9.49 4.45
CA ASN A 65 22.78 -8.11 4.68
C ASN A 65 21.60 -7.12 4.70
N ARG A 66 20.63 -7.27 3.79
CA ARG A 66 19.42 -6.44 3.77
C ARG A 66 18.56 -6.68 5.01
N ILE A 67 18.38 -7.94 5.40
CA ILE A 67 17.64 -8.32 6.61
C ILE A 67 18.26 -7.70 7.87
N LYS A 68 19.60 -7.72 7.99
CA LYS A 68 20.33 -7.05 9.08
C LYS A 68 20.05 -5.55 9.12
N GLN A 69 20.13 -4.87 7.97
CA GLN A 69 19.84 -3.44 7.89
C GLN A 69 18.39 -3.16 8.31
N ILE A 70 17.43 -3.91 7.77
CA ILE A 70 16.01 -3.73 8.07
C ILE A 70 15.73 -3.91 9.56
N GLN A 71 16.30 -4.94 10.21
CA GLN A 71 16.11 -5.16 11.65
C GLN A 71 16.69 -4.02 12.52
N ILE A 72 17.70 -3.30 12.03
CA ILE A 72 18.34 -2.21 12.78
C ILE A 72 17.63 -0.87 12.53
N SER A 73 17.33 -0.52 11.28
CA SER A 73 16.87 0.82 10.90
C SER A 73 15.42 0.89 10.43
N GLY A 74 14.73 -0.25 10.32
CA GLY A 74 13.39 -0.33 9.74
C GLY A 74 13.37 -0.34 8.21
N SER A 75 14.53 -0.26 7.54
CA SER A 75 14.63 -0.21 6.08
C SER A 75 16.01 -0.67 5.61
N CYS A 76 16.27 -0.69 4.30
CA CYS A 76 17.61 -0.87 3.76
C CYS A 76 17.94 0.18 2.70
N ALA A 77 19.23 0.36 2.42
CA ALA A 77 19.70 1.37 1.47
C ALA A 77 19.13 1.16 0.05
N GLU A 78 18.77 -0.06 -0.31
CA GLU A 78 18.11 -0.32 -1.58
C GLU A 78 16.63 0.05 -1.55
N HIS A 79 15.91 -0.28 -0.48
CA HIS A 79 14.51 0.09 -0.32
C HIS A 79 14.34 1.62 -0.44
N GLN A 80 15.18 2.38 0.25
CA GLN A 80 15.17 3.85 0.18
C GLN A 80 15.46 4.38 -1.24
N ARG A 81 16.42 3.78 -1.96
CA ARG A 81 16.72 4.16 -3.34
C ARG A 81 15.58 3.87 -4.31
N LEU A 82 14.86 2.76 -4.11
CA LEU A 82 13.68 2.43 -4.93
C LEU A 82 12.56 3.44 -4.69
N LEU A 83 12.30 3.78 -3.42
CA LEU A 83 11.29 4.79 -3.06
C LEU A 83 11.59 6.17 -3.64
N GLN A 84 12.86 6.58 -3.72
CA GLN A 84 13.25 7.87 -4.29
C GLN A 84 13.04 7.96 -5.82
N GLN A 85 12.99 6.82 -6.52
CA GLN A 85 12.81 6.79 -7.97
C GLN A 85 11.35 6.82 -8.40
N ILE A 86 10.42 6.51 -7.50
CA ILE A 86 8.99 6.46 -7.82
C ILE A 86 8.31 7.73 -7.29
N PRO A 87 7.67 8.54 -8.16
CA PRO A 87 6.84 9.64 -7.70
C PRO A 87 5.75 9.14 -6.77
N ARG A 88 5.50 9.83 -5.65
CA ARG A 88 4.46 9.44 -4.68
C ARG A 88 3.07 9.33 -5.32
N SER A 89 2.80 10.12 -6.35
CA SER A 89 1.56 10.08 -7.13
C SER A 89 1.32 8.70 -7.76
N VAL A 90 2.38 8.04 -8.24
CA VAL A 90 2.31 6.71 -8.88
C VAL A 90 1.94 5.63 -7.86
N ILE A 91 2.37 5.79 -6.60
CA ILE A 91 2.00 4.88 -5.50
C ILE A 91 0.50 4.95 -5.23
N GLY A 92 -0.13 6.12 -5.34
CA GLY A 92 -1.58 6.29 -5.17
C GLY A 92 -2.41 5.46 -6.16
N LEU A 93 -1.86 5.10 -7.33
CA LEU A 93 -2.54 4.20 -8.28
C LEU A 93 -2.70 2.77 -7.72
N LEU A 94 -1.84 2.33 -6.79
CA LEU A 94 -1.96 1.02 -6.15
C LEU A 94 -3.13 0.93 -5.16
N GLU A 95 -3.71 2.07 -4.75
CA GLU A 95 -4.89 2.11 -3.89
C GLU A 95 -6.17 1.75 -4.68
N LEU A 96 -6.12 1.82 -6.01
CA LEU A 96 -7.23 1.44 -6.87
C LEU A 96 -7.42 -0.09 -6.86
N ARG A 97 -8.62 -0.54 -6.53
CA ARG A 97 -8.96 -1.96 -6.54
C ARG A 97 -8.71 -2.58 -7.92
N GLY A 98 -7.97 -3.70 -7.94
CA GLY A 98 -7.64 -4.42 -9.19
C GLY A 98 -6.45 -3.84 -9.94
N VAL A 99 -5.86 -2.74 -9.47
CA VAL A 99 -4.67 -2.15 -10.05
C VAL A 99 -3.44 -2.68 -9.32
N GLY A 100 -2.75 -3.61 -9.97
CA GLY A 100 -1.45 -4.12 -9.51
C GLY A 100 -0.28 -3.34 -10.08
N THR A 101 0.91 -3.60 -9.54
CA THR A 101 2.23 -3.07 -9.93
C THR A 101 2.50 -3.11 -11.43
N LYS A 102 2.13 -4.20 -12.11
CA LYS A 102 2.24 -4.33 -13.58
C LYS A 102 1.40 -3.30 -14.32
N LEU A 103 0.17 -3.10 -13.87
CA LEU A 103 -0.73 -2.13 -14.50
C LEU A 103 -0.28 -0.71 -14.18
N VAL A 104 0.16 -0.44 -12.96
CA VAL A 104 0.79 0.84 -12.60
C VAL A 104 1.99 1.15 -13.49
N ARG A 105 2.85 0.17 -13.75
CA ARG A 105 3.95 0.32 -14.71
C ARG A 105 3.44 0.69 -16.10
N THR A 106 2.45 -0.02 -16.63
CA THR A 106 1.87 0.28 -17.93
C THR A 106 1.30 1.70 -17.97
N LEU A 107 0.52 2.09 -16.96
CA LEU A 107 -0.04 3.43 -16.83
C LEU A 107 1.06 4.51 -16.83
N SER A 108 2.09 4.36 -15.99
CA SER A 108 3.16 5.34 -15.87
C SER A 108 4.10 5.34 -17.10
N GLN A 109 4.67 4.19 -17.48
CA GLN A 109 5.72 4.15 -18.49
C GLN A 109 5.20 4.22 -19.94
N GLN A 110 4.01 3.67 -20.21
CA GLN A 110 3.49 3.60 -21.59
C GLN A 110 2.44 4.67 -21.87
N LEU A 111 1.68 5.09 -20.86
CA LEU A 111 0.61 6.08 -21.01
C LEU A 111 0.94 7.43 -20.36
N GLY A 112 2.04 7.53 -19.60
CA GLY A 112 2.43 8.76 -18.91
C GLY A 112 1.46 9.18 -17.79
N ILE A 113 0.67 8.24 -17.28
CA ILE A 113 -0.32 8.47 -16.23
C ILE A 113 0.33 8.18 -14.88
N GLU A 114 0.53 9.22 -14.08
CA GLU A 114 1.21 9.14 -12.79
C GLU A 114 0.27 9.38 -11.61
N SER A 115 -1.01 9.66 -11.83
CA SER A 115 -1.97 9.91 -10.76
C SER A 115 -3.39 9.41 -11.09
N VAL A 116 -4.22 9.24 -10.06
CA VAL A 116 -5.64 8.87 -10.22
C VAL A 116 -6.40 9.95 -11.00
N ASP A 117 -6.08 11.23 -10.79
CA ASP A 117 -6.70 12.34 -11.51
C ASP A 117 -6.40 12.29 -13.02
N GLU A 118 -5.15 11.99 -13.39
CA GLU A 118 -4.76 11.82 -14.79
C GLU A 118 -5.42 10.61 -15.41
N LEU A 119 -5.49 9.49 -14.68
CA LEU A 119 -6.18 8.29 -15.11
C LEU A 119 -7.67 8.58 -15.37
N GLU A 120 -8.34 9.30 -14.47
CA GLU A 120 -9.74 9.67 -14.62
C GLU A 120 -9.98 10.52 -15.87
N ARG A 121 -9.12 11.53 -16.11
CA ARG A 121 -9.18 12.37 -17.32
C ARG A 121 -8.97 11.55 -18.59
N ASP A 122 -8.01 10.64 -18.58
CA ASP A 122 -7.71 9.77 -19.71
C ASP A 122 -8.87 8.80 -20.03
N LEU A 123 -9.47 8.18 -19.01
CA LEU A 123 -10.62 7.29 -19.13
C LEU A 123 -11.90 8.01 -19.62
N ALA A 124 -12.05 9.30 -19.29
CA ALA A 124 -13.16 10.14 -19.76
C ALA A 124 -12.99 10.54 -21.23
N ASN A 125 -11.76 10.87 -21.63
CA ASN A 125 -11.43 11.21 -23.02
C ASN A 125 -11.31 9.96 -23.92
N GLY A 126 -11.30 8.76 -23.33
CA GLY A 126 -11.12 7.49 -24.04
C GLY A 126 -9.79 7.42 -24.79
N ALA A 127 -8.75 8.09 -24.30
CA ALA A 127 -7.46 8.15 -24.98
C ALA A 127 -6.70 6.83 -24.82
N SER A 128 -6.57 6.28 -23.61
CA SER A 128 -5.97 4.97 -23.40
C SER A 128 -6.77 3.80 -23.97
N GLY A 129 -8.11 3.87 -23.96
CA GLY A 129 -8.98 2.85 -24.57
C GLY A 129 -8.84 2.73 -26.10
N ARG A 130 -8.23 3.74 -26.74
CA ARG A 130 -7.88 3.74 -28.17
C ARG A 130 -6.47 3.19 -28.45
N THR A 131 -5.66 3.01 -27.42
CA THR A 131 -4.33 2.41 -27.56
C THR A 131 -4.45 0.89 -27.41
N ALA A 132 -3.73 0.12 -28.22
CA ALA A 132 -3.67 -1.36 -28.09
C ALA A 132 -3.06 -1.84 -26.75
N VAL A 133 -2.65 -0.91 -25.89
CA VAL A 133 -1.99 -1.13 -24.61
C VAL A 133 -2.97 -1.58 -23.53
N LEU A 134 -4.19 -1.03 -23.50
CA LEU A 134 -5.23 -1.44 -22.54
C LEU A 134 -6.40 -2.09 -23.28
N GLY A 135 -6.61 -3.38 -23.03
CA GLY A 135 -7.81 -4.07 -23.53
C GLY A 135 -9.09 -3.47 -22.94
N VAL A 136 -10.20 -3.58 -23.68
CA VAL A 136 -11.54 -3.13 -23.25
C VAL A 136 -11.91 -3.58 -21.83
N PRO A 137 -11.68 -4.85 -21.41
CA PRO A 137 -12.00 -5.29 -20.06
C PRO A 137 -11.21 -4.55 -18.98
N THR A 138 -9.93 -4.27 -19.23
CA THR A 138 -9.06 -3.53 -18.30
C THR A 138 -9.52 -2.08 -18.19
N HIS A 139 -9.93 -1.46 -19.29
CA HIS A 139 -10.42 -0.08 -19.29
C HIS A 139 -11.71 0.07 -18.48
N GLU A 140 -12.65 -0.87 -18.59
CA GLU A 140 -13.88 -0.85 -17.79
C GLU A 140 -13.62 -1.12 -16.31
N MET A 141 -12.72 -2.07 -16.00
CA MET A 141 -12.26 -2.31 -14.64
C MET A 141 -11.61 -1.05 -14.03
N LEU A 142 -10.74 -0.34 -14.76
CA LEU A 142 -10.10 0.90 -14.30
C LEU A 142 -11.13 1.99 -14.01
N ARG A 143 -12.13 2.17 -14.88
CA ARG A 143 -13.22 3.11 -14.67
C ARG A 143 -14.00 2.80 -13.39
N SER A 144 -14.34 1.53 -13.17
CA SER A 144 -15.01 1.08 -11.94
C SER A 144 -14.15 1.33 -10.71
N ALA A 145 -12.85 1.03 -10.78
CA ALA A 145 -11.90 1.22 -9.70
C ALA A 145 -11.76 2.70 -9.30
N VAL A 146 -11.62 3.61 -10.28
CA VAL A 146 -11.56 5.06 -10.04
C VAL A 146 -12.87 5.56 -9.43
N ALA A 147 -14.02 5.16 -9.97
CA ALA A 147 -15.32 5.57 -9.43
C ALA A 147 -15.53 5.10 -7.98
N HIS A 148 -15.04 3.91 -7.64
CA HIS A 148 -15.06 3.40 -6.27
C HIS A 148 -14.13 4.20 -5.35
N PHE A 149 -12.89 4.43 -5.80
CA PHE A 149 -11.89 5.20 -5.07
C PHE A 149 -12.37 6.63 -4.76
N ARG A 150 -12.99 7.31 -5.74
CA ARG A 150 -13.57 8.63 -5.53
C ARG A 150 -14.72 8.61 -4.53
N ARG A 151 -15.57 7.59 -4.54
CA ARG A 151 -16.62 7.45 -3.52
C ARG A 151 -16.05 7.21 -2.12
N SER A 152 -14.95 6.46 -2.01
CA SER A 152 -14.31 6.23 -0.71
C SER A 152 -13.62 7.46 -0.13
N ILE A 153 -13.31 8.48 -0.94
CA ILE A 153 -12.62 9.71 -0.52
C ILE A 153 -13.58 10.92 -0.59
N ALA A 154 -14.78 10.73 -1.14
CA ALA A 154 -15.78 11.78 -1.19
C ALA A 154 -16.13 12.18 0.25
N PRO A 155 -16.06 13.49 0.58
CA PRO A 155 -16.42 13.91 1.90
C PRO A 155 -17.90 13.60 2.13
N LEU A 156 -18.19 13.03 3.28
CA LEU A 156 -19.53 12.81 3.77
C LEU A 156 -20.15 14.16 4.14
N THR A 157 -21.47 14.28 3.97
CA THR A 157 -22.18 15.37 4.62
C THR A 157 -22.05 15.22 6.14
N ILE A 158 -22.17 16.33 6.87
CA ILE A 158 -22.16 16.29 8.34
C ILE A 158 -23.18 15.26 8.89
N ALA A 159 -24.37 15.16 8.30
CA ALA A 159 -25.40 14.22 8.76
C ALA A 159 -25.02 12.75 8.57
N GLU A 160 -24.43 12.40 7.42
CA GLU A 160 -23.92 11.05 7.15
C GLU A 160 -22.75 10.71 8.08
N ALA A 161 -21.82 11.66 8.25
CA ALA A 161 -20.67 11.52 9.12
C ALA A 161 -21.06 11.40 10.60
N GLU A 162 -22.06 12.15 11.06
CA GLU A 162 -22.59 12.05 12.44
C GLU A 162 -23.20 10.68 12.67
N THR A 163 -24.00 10.18 11.72
CA THR A 163 -24.65 8.86 11.83
C THR A 163 -23.59 7.75 11.98
N ILE A 164 -22.63 7.69 11.05
CA ILE A 164 -21.56 6.70 11.06
C ILE A 164 -20.65 6.89 12.29
N GLY A 165 -20.32 8.13 12.64
CA GLY A 165 -19.49 8.45 13.78
C GLY A 165 -20.09 7.99 15.10
N ILE A 166 -21.39 8.20 15.30
CA ILE A 166 -22.12 7.75 16.50
C ILE A 166 -22.09 6.22 16.58
N GLU A 167 -22.35 5.51 15.48
CA GLU A 167 -22.29 4.04 15.45
C GLU A 167 -20.89 3.52 15.83
N LEU A 168 -19.83 4.10 15.25
CA LEU A 168 -18.45 3.73 15.56
C LEU A 168 -18.09 4.04 17.02
N ARG A 169 -18.50 5.22 17.52
CA ARG A 169 -18.29 5.63 18.91
C ARG A 169 -18.93 4.61 19.86
N ASP A 170 -20.19 4.26 19.62
CA ASP A 170 -20.95 3.38 20.51
C ASP A 170 -20.40 1.96 20.48
N ALA A 171 -19.99 1.46 19.30
CA ALA A 171 -19.34 0.16 19.17
C ALA A 171 -17.97 0.09 19.87
N LEU A 172 -17.20 1.18 19.87
CA LEU A 172 -15.90 1.24 20.54
C LEU A 172 -16.03 1.51 22.04
N ALA A 173 -17.08 2.20 22.48
CA ALA A 173 -17.36 2.45 23.89
C ALA A 173 -17.60 1.16 24.70
N THR A 174 -18.00 0.06 24.06
CA THR A 174 -18.21 -1.23 24.74
C THR A 174 -16.90 -1.98 25.04
N GLN A 175 -15.75 -1.48 24.61
CA GLN A 175 -14.46 -2.15 24.84
C GLN A 175 -13.99 -1.95 26.29
N PRO A 176 -13.45 -3.00 26.95
CA PRO A 176 -13.19 -2.99 28.40
C PRO A 176 -12.13 -1.97 28.86
N ASN A 177 -11.31 -1.45 27.95
CA ASN A 177 -10.25 -0.48 28.25
C ASN A 177 -10.58 0.95 27.79
N VAL A 178 -11.82 1.21 27.36
CA VAL A 178 -12.26 2.54 26.92
C VAL A 178 -13.01 3.20 28.08
N VAL A 179 -12.41 4.23 28.68
CA VAL A 179 -13.02 5.03 29.74
C VAL A 179 -13.94 6.07 29.12
N GLN A 180 -13.48 6.71 28.04
CA GLN A 180 -14.27 7.71 27.33
C GLN A 180 -13.90 7.72 25.84
N ILE A 181 -14.88 7.93 24.99
CA ILE A 181 -14.69 8.15 23.56
C ILE A 181 -15.48 9.36 23.07
N GLN A 182 -14.88 10.16 22.20
CA GLN A 182 -15.49 11.37 21.65
C GLN A 182 -15.21 11.49 20.16
N LEU A 183 -16.21 11.97 19.42
CA LEU A 183 -16.03 12.43 18.04
C LEU A 183 -15.25 13.74 18.06
N ALA A 184 -14.18 13.79 17.28
CA ALA A 184 -13.26 14.91 17.22
C ALA A 184 -13.24 15.51 15.80
N GLY A 185 -12.16 16.20 15.47
CA GLY A 185 -11.90 16.53 14.07
C GLY A 185 -12.83 17.56 13.44
N SER A 186 -12.99 17.40 12.12
CA SER A 186 -13.86 18.23 11.28
C SER A 186 -15.34 18.08 11.66
N LEU A 187 -15.75 16.87 12.04
CA LEU A 187 -17.10 16.55 12.49
C LEU A 187 -17.49 17.33 13.75
N ARG A 188 -16.65 17.30 14.79
CA ARG A 188 -16.88 18.08 16.03
C ARG A 188 -16.96 19.58 15.78
N ARG A 189 -16.26 20.10 14.77
CA ARG A 189 -16.29 21.52 14.41
C ARG A 189 -17.48 21.92 13.54
N GLY A 190 -18.36 20.97 13.19
CA GLY A 190 -19.55 21.25 12.39
C GLY A 190 -19.25 21.64 10.94
N LYS A 191 -18.18 21.10 10.34
CA LYS A 191 -17.94 21.34 8.91
C LYS A 191 -19.03 20.64 8.08
N GLU A 192 -19.51 21.32 7.05
CA GLU A 192 -20.57 20.79 6.17
C GLU A 192 -20.15 19.49 5.45
N LEU A 193 -18.86 19.41 5.10
CA LEU A 193 -18.23 18.28 4.41
C LEU A 193 -17.10 17.70 5.26
N ILE A 194 -17.17 16.39 5.48
CA ILE A 194 -16.31 15.61 6.39
C ILE A 194 -15.50 14.60 5.58
N GLY A 195 -14.19 14.76 5.49
CA GLY A 195 -13.32 13.85 4.74
C GLY A 195 -13.03 12.54 5.48
N ASP A 196 -12.88 12.61 6.80
CA ASP A 196 -12.54 11.52 7.69
C ASP A 196 -13.22 11.67 9.07
N LEU A 197 -13.31 10.55 9.80
CA LEU A 197 -13.86 10.51 11.15
C LEU A 197 -12.72 10.38 12.16
N ASP A 198 -12.51 11.43 12.96
CA ASP A 198 -11.57 11.43 14.08
C ASP A 198 -12.28 11.00 15.38
N LEU A 199 -11.74 9.99 16.07
CA LEU A 199 -12.21 9.58 17.40
C LEU A 199 -11.06 9.70 18.41
N LEU A 200 -11.34 10.37 19.54
CA LEU A 200 -10.41 10.45 20.68
C LEU A 200 -10.86 9.47 21.76
N VAL A 201 -9.94 8.65 22.24
CA VAL A 201 -10.17 7.62 23.27
C VAL A 201 -9.29 7.92 24.49
N ALA A 202 -9.87 7.79 25.68
CA ALA A 202 -9.20 7.85 26.98
C ALA A 202 -9.48 6.59 27.79
#